data_AF-A0A382GYF4-F1
#
_entry.id   AF-A0A382GYF4-F1
#
_cell.length_a   1.000
_cell.length_b   1.000
_cell.length_c   1.000
_cell.angle_alpha   90.00
_cell.angle_beta   90.00
_cell.angle_gamma   90.00
#
_symmetry.space_group_name_H-M   'P 1'
#
loop_
_entity.id
_entity.type
_entity.pdbx_description
1 polymer ?
#
loop_
_entity_poly.entity_id
_entity_poly.type
_entity_poly.pdbx_seq_one_letter_code
_entity_poly.pdbx_strand_id
1 'polypeptide(L)'
;MALYTFHKEEAIVKKFIQFILISSIVFGANIDQKTKSMEKMTGFFNMYWDKTTGKLWLEISKFDQEFLYVNSLTAGIGSNDVGLDRGQLGNERVVYFHRVGPKVLLIQPNYSFRANTSDPNEKQSVADAFAKSTLWGFKVDVDENNRVLVDATDFFLHDAHQVIPKLKGRKMGNYKLDKSRSALYLPSTLNFPNNTEIESLITFTGSNPGAYIRQ
;
A
#
# COMPACT_ATOMS: atom_id res chain seq x y z
N MET A 1 20.67 80.17 -43.47
CA MET A 1 20.08 79.82 -42.15
C MET A 1 19.37 78.48 -42.35
N ALA A 2 19.87 77.44 -41.70
CA ALA A 2 19.71 76.05 -42.12
C ALA A 2 18.39 75.40 -41.65
N LEU A 3 17.79 74.62 -42.55
CA LEU A 3 16.78 73.59 -42.31
C LEU A 3 17.44 72.37 -41.63
N TYR A 4 16.79 71.78 -40.61
CA TYR A 4 16.86 70.33 -40.34
C TYR A 4 15.64 69.86 -39.53
N THR A 5 15.05 68.75 -39.97
CA THR A 5 14.00 67.95 -39.32
C THR A 5 14.67 66.81 -38.55
N PHE A 6 14.17 66.44 -37.36
CA PHE A 6 14.41 65.10 -36.79
C PHE A 6 13.15 64.52 -36.13
N HIS A 7 12.88 63.27 -36.50
CA HIS A 7 11.84 62.36 -36.05
C HIS A 7 12.51 61.29 -35.16
N LYS A 8 11.70 60.65 -34.28
CA LYS A 8 11.98 59.44 -33.45
C LYS A 8 12.62 59.65 -32.08
N GLU A 9 11.89 59.28 -31.02
CA GLU A 9 12.19 58.13 -30.14
C GLU A 9 11.32 58.16 -28.86
N GLU A 10 10.02 57.83 -28.96
CA GLU A 10 9.21 57.52 -27.76
C GLU A 10 8.63 56.09 -27.77
N ALA A 11 9.09 55.23 -28.68
CA ALA A 11 8.55 53.88 -28.84
C ALA A 11 9.38 52.77 -28.15
N ILE A 12 10.51 53.10 -27.52
CA ILE A 12 11.48 52.08 -27.04
C ILE A 12 11.26 51.71 -25.56
N VAL A 13 10.69 52.58 -24.73
CA VAL A 13 10.55 52.30 -23.29
C VAL A 13 9.29 51.48 -22.95
N LYS A 14 8.25 51.51 -23.80
CA LYS A 14 7.00 50.75 -23.58
C LYS A 14 7.03 49.30 -24.08
N LYS A 15 8.13 48.84 -24.68
CA LYS A 15 8.27 47.48 -25.24
C LYS A 15 9.15 46.54 -24.41
N PHE A 16 9.57 46.96 -23.21
CA PHE A 16 10.42 46.15 -22.32
C PHE A 16 9.71 45.60 -21.07
N ILE A 17 8.43 45.94 -20.86
CA ILE A 17 7.58 45.31 -19.83
C ILE A 17 6.69 44.28 -20.53
N GLN A 18 7.32 43.33 -21.23
CA GLN A 18 6.63 42.16 -21.74
C GLN A 18 6.82 41.04 -20.71
N PHE A 19 5.97 41.09 -19.69
CA PHE A 19 5.37 39.95 -19.01
C PHE A 19 6.26 38.69 -18.93
N ILE A 20 7.22 38.68 -17.99
CA ILE A 20 7.81 37.42 -17.53
C ILE A 20 6.74 36.72 -16.70
N LEU A 21 5.92 35.92 -17.39
CA LEU A 21 5.08 34.89 -16.79
C LEU A 21 6.04 33.84 -16.22
N ILE A 22 6.51 34.05 -14.98
CA ILE A 22 7.14 32.98 -14.21
C ILE A 22 6.02 32.00 -13.90
N SER A 23 5.77 31.04 -14.78
CA SER A 23 5.01 29.86 -14.41
C SER A 23 5.88 29.14 -13.38
N SER A 24 5.58 29.32 -12.10
CA SER A 24 6.05 28.43 -11.06
C SER A 24 5.53 27.04 -11.42
N ILE A 25 6.36 26.23 -12.06
CA ILE A 25 6.12 24.80 -12.21
C ILE A 25 6.16 24.28 -10.78
N VAL A 26 4.98 24.08 -10.20
CA VAL A 26 4.85 23.32 -8.97
C VAL A 26 5.29 21.91 -9.34
N PHE A 27 6.56 21.59 -9.07
CA PHE A 27 7.02 20.21 -9.06
C PHE A 27 6.34 19.53 -7.88
N GLY A 28 5.10 19.07 -8.11
CA GLY A 28 4.49 18.07 -7.25
C GLY A 28 5.41 16.85 -7.20
N ALA A 29 5.45 16.17 -6.06
CA ALA A 29 6.16 14.90 -5.98
C ALA A 29 5.59 13.97 -7.06
N ASN A 30 6.46 13.44 -7.92
CA ASN A 30 6.10 12.54 -9.01
C ASN A 30 6.60 11.13 -8.68
N ILE A 31 5.79 10.12 -9.02
CA ILE A 31 6.09 8.72 -8.67
C ILE A 31 7.37 8.28 -9.39
N ASP A 32 7.50 8.54 -10.69
CA ASP A 32 8.68 8.17 -11.48
C ASP A 32 9.97 8.78 -10.92
N GLN A 33 9.92 10.02 -10.41
CA GLN A 33 11.06 10.66 -9.76
C GLN A 33 11.42 9.96 -8.45
N LYS A 34 10.43 9.64 -7.61
CA LYS A 34 10.64 8.93 -6.34
C LYS A 34 11.19 7.52 -6.57
N THR A 35 10.73 6.85 -7.61
CA THR A 35 11.05 5.44 -7.88
C THR A 35 12.13 5.24 -8.94
N LYS A 36 12.81 6.31 -9.39
CA LYS A 36 13.77 6.28 -10.50
C LYS A 36 14.90 5.25 -10.33
N SER A 37 15.36 5.02 -9.09
CA SER A 37 16.41 4.06 -8.76
C SER A 37 15.87 2.71 -8.26
N MET A 38 14.56 2.54 -8.22
CA MET A 38 13.91 1.34 -7.71
C MET A 38 13.62 0.37 -8.87
N GLU A 39 13.53 -0.92 -8.55
CA GLU A 39 13.13 -1.93 -9.50
C GLU A 39 11.60 -1.95 -9.62
N LYS A 40 11.08 -1.57 -10.79
CA LYS A 40 9.63 -1.58 -11.05
C LYS A 40 9.14 -2.98 -11.36
N MET A 41 8.12 -3.41 -10.63
CA MET A 41 7.40 -4.68 -10.82
C MET A 41 5.98 -4.36 -11.30
N THR A 42 5.75 -4.43 -12.61
CA THR A 42 4.43 -4.17 -13.21
C THR A 42 3.52 -5.39 -13.08
N GLY A 43 2.24 -5.18 -12.76
CA GLY A 43 1.26 -6.26 -12.66
C GLY A 43 -0.09 -5.78 -12.13
N PHE A 44 -0.76 -6.59 -11.33
CA PHE A 44 -2.12 -6.33 -10.83
C PHE A 44 -2.18 -5.04 -10.00
N PHE A 45 -1.17 -4.86 -9.15
CA PHE A 45 -0.76 -3.58 -8.59
C PHE A 45 0.70 -3.31 -8.96
N ASN A 46 1.02 -2.11 -9.44
CA ASN A 46 2.43 -1.76 -9.66
C ASN A 46 3.16 -1.68 -8.31
N MET A 47 4.31 -2.33 -8.21
CA MET A 47 5.18 -2.25 -7.03
C MET A 47 6.58 -1.78 -7.44
N TYR A 48 7.31 -1.23 -6.47
CA TYR A 48 8.68 -0.76 -6.66
C TYR A 48 9.55 -1.25 -5.51
N TRP A 49 10.58 -2.02 -5.83
CA TRP A 49 11.54 -2.50 -4.85
C TRP A 49 12.74 -1.55 -4.74
N ASP A 50 12.92 -1.01 -3.54
CA ASP A 50 14.09 -0.20 -3.19
C ASP A 50 15.18 -1.08 -2.57
N LYS A 51 16.16 -1.48 -3.40
CA LYS A 51 17.31 -2.29 -2.99
C LYS A 51 18.16 -1.64 -1.90
N THR A 52 18.18 -0.31 -1.83
CA THR A 52 19.03 0.43 -0.89
C THR A 52 18.43 0.44 0.51
N THR A 53 17.10 0.58 0.61
CA THR A 53 16.41 0.65 1.91
C THR A 53 15.74 -0.66 2.32
N GLY A 54 15.64 -1.64 1.42
CA GLY A 54 14.93 -2.90 1.65
C GLY A 54 13.41 -2.73 1.70
N LYS A 55 12.88 -1.68 1.06
CA LYS A 55 11.46 -1.32 1.10
C LYS A 55 10.73 -1.76 -0.16
N LEU A 56 9.49 -2.19 0.03
CA LEU A 56 8.56 -2.43 -1.06
C LEU A 56 7.48 -1.35 -1.06
N TRP A 57 7.48 -0.57 -2.14
CA TRP A 57 6.51 0.48 -2.38
C TRP A 57 5.37 -0.03 -3.24
N LEU A 58 4.15 0.35 -2.91
CA LEU A 58 2.94 -0.02 -3.62
C LEU A 58 2.33 1.23 -4.25
N GLU A 59 2.06 1.17 -5.55
CA GLU A 59 1.29 2.18 -6.26
C GLU A 59 -0.18 1.78 -6.29
N ILE A 60 -1.03 2.67 -5.76
CA ILE A 60 -2.47 2.46 -5.66
C ILE A 60 -3.15 3.48 -6.57
N SER A 61 -3.90 2.96 -7.55
CA SER A 61 -4.67 3.76 -8.52
C SER A 61 -6.14 3.35 -8.62
N LYS A 62 -6.50 2.20 -8.02
CA LYS A 62 -7.85 1.62 -8.00
C LYS A 62 -8.41 1.76 -6.59
N PHE A 63 -9.08 2.88 -6.33
CA PHE A 63 -9.78 3.12 -5.06
C PHE A 63 -11.21 2.61 -5.13
N ASP A 64 -11.71 2.15 -3.98
CA ASP A 64 -13.07 1.64 -3.79
C ASP A 64 -13.46 0.49 -4.75
N GLN A 65 -12.44 -0.15 -5.33
CA GLN A 65 -12.56 -1.35 -6.15
C GLN A 65 -12.14 -2.56 -5.32
N GLU A 66 -13.03 -3.54 -5.26
CA GLU A 66 -12.86 -4.76 -4.50
C GLU A 66 -11.87 -5.72 -5.18
N PHE A 67 -11.06 -6.39 -4.37
CA PHE A 67 -10.16 -7.46 -4.79
C PHE A 67 -10.02 -8.51 -3.67
N LEU A 68 -9.50 -9.69 -4.03
CA LEU A 68 -9.25 -10.75 -3.06
C LEU A 68 -7.88 -10.55 -2.39
N TYR A 69 -7.88 -10.59 -1.07
CA TYR A 69 -6.70 -10.63 -0.23
C TYR A 69 -6.67 -11.95 0.54
N VAL A 70 -5.72 -12.80 0.19
CA VAL A 70 -5.57 -14.14 0.72
C VAL A 70 -4.21 -14.27 1.39
N ASN A 71 -4.20 -14.82 2.60
CA ASN A 71 -2.99 -15.15 3.32
C ASN A 71 -2.74 -16.66 3.26
N SER A 72 -1.48 -17.08 3.22
CA SER A 72 -1.10 -18.49 3.35
C SER A 72 0.21 -18.62 4.11
N LEU A 73 0.43 -19.79 4.71
CA LEU A 73 1.69 -20.13 5.38
C LEU A 73 2.54 -21.01 4.45
N THR A 74 3.42 -20.43 3.64
CA THR A 74 4.25 -21.19 2.68
C THR A 74 5.14 -22.23 3.35
N ALA A 75 5.74 -21.88 4.49
CA ALA A 75 6.62 -22.71 5.31
C ALA A 75 6.64 -22.21 6.77
N GLY A 76 7.16 -23.02 7.69
CA GLY A 76 7.26 -22.66 9.11
C GLY A 76 7.29 -23.88 10.02
N ILE A 77 6.65 -23.78 11.20
CA ILE A 77 6.59 -24.86 12.20
C ILE A 77 6.00 -26.15 11.61
N GLY A 78 5.02 -26.06 10.69
CA GLY A 78 4.43 -27.23 10.04
C GLY A 78 3.75 -28.19 11.02
N SER A 79 3.13 -27.65 12.09
CA SER A 79 2.49 -28.45 13.13
C SER A 79 0.97 -28.36 13.03
N ASN A 80 0.36 -29.50 12.68
CA ASN A 80 -1.09 -29.68 12.66
C ASN A 80 -1.70 -29.48 14.05
N ASP A 81 -1.04 -29.95 15.10
CA ASP A 81 -1.53 -29.85 16.49
C ASP A 81 -1.64 -28.40 16.98
N VAL A 82 -0.75 -27.53 16.50
CA VAL A 82 -0.78 -26.08 16.77
C VAL A 82 -1.66 -25.34 15.76
N GLY A 83 -2.05 -25.99 14.67
CA GLY A 83 -2.84 -25.43 13.58
C GLY A 83 -2.05 -24.49 12.68
N LEU A 84 -0.75 -24.74 12.51
CA LEU A 84 0.19 -24.00 11.66
C LEU A 84 0.84 -24.98 10.67
N ASP A 85 0.03 -25.50 9.76
CA ASP A 85 0.48 -26.43 8.72
C ASP A 85 1.08 -25.68 7.52
N ARG A 86 2.01 -26.34 6.83
CA ARG A 86 2.60 -25.84 5.60
C ARG A 86 1.54 -25.78 4.48
N GLY A 87 1.55 -24.70 3.72
CA GLY A 87 0.58 -24.45 2.65
C GLY A 87 -0.82 -24.12 3.16
N GLN A 88 -1.00 -23.99 4.48
CA GLN A 88 -2.30 -23.67 5.08
C GLN A 88 -2.78 -22.31 4.59
N LEU A 89 -3.99 -22.27 4.02
CA LEU A 89 -4.71 -21.03 3.78
C LEU A 89 -5.10 -20.39 5.10
N GLY A 90 -4.81 -19.09 5.19
CA GLY A 90 -5.20 -18.24 6.30
C GLY A 90 -6.57 -17.64 6.03
N ASN A 91 -6.66 -16.33 6.25
CA ASN A 91 -7.89 -15.60 5.97
C ASN A 91 -7.99 -15.28 4.48
N GLU A 92 -9.20 -15.43 3.96
CA GLU A 92 -9.60 -15.04 2.60
C GLU A 92 -10.61 -13.91 2.73
N ARG A 93 -10.30 -12.75 2.14
CA ARG A 93 -11.11 -11.54 2.32
C ARG A 93 -11.31 -10.84 0.99
N VAL A 94 -12.53 -10.36 0.78
CA VAL A 94 -12.75 -9.26 -0.16
C VAL A 94 -12.35 -7.97 0.56
N VAL A 95 -11.55 -7.14 -0.10
CA VAL A 95 -11.06 -5.87 0.45
C VAL A 95 -11.00 -4.81 -0.65
N TYR A 96 -10.93 -3.54 -0.25
CA TYR A 96 -10.67 -2.44 -1.17
C TYR A 96 -9.80 -1.37 -0.49
N PHE A 97 -9.14 -0.55 -1.31
CA PHE A 97 -8.42 0.62 -0.84
C PHE A 97 -9.34 1.83 -0.78
N HIS A 98 -9.38 2.52 0.36
CA HIS A 98 -10.17 3.74 0.55
C HIS A 98 -9.27 4.92 0.94
N ARG A 99 -9.37 6.03 0.21
CA ARG A 99 -8.56 7.23 0.46
C ARG A 99 -9.21 8.11 1.53
N VAL A 100 -8.48 8.45 2.58
CA VAL A 100 -8.92 9.40 3.62
C VAL A 100 -7.80 10.39 3.93
N GLY A 101 -7.90 11.59 3.36
CA GLY A 101 -6.88 12.64 3.51
C GLY A 101 -5.49 12.10 3.13
N PRO A 102 -4.47 12.19 4.00
CA PRO A 102 -3.11 11.70 3.70
C PRO A 102 -2.93 10.18 3.86
N LYS A 103 -4.00 9.43 4.18
CA LYS A 103 -3.95 7.98 4.38
C LYS A 103 -4.69 7.21 3.29
N VAL A 104 -4.28 5.96 3.10
CA VAL A 104 -5.08 4.96 2.39
C VAL A 104 -5.39 3.83 3.36
N LEU A 105 -6.65 3.45 3.49
CA LEU A 105 -7.09 2.38 4.35
C LEU A 105 -7.35 1.13 3.51
N LEU A 106 -6.90 -0.04 3.99
CA LEU A 106 -7.37 -1.31 3.47
C LEU A 106 -8.60 -1.72 4.26
N ILE A 107 -9.77 -1.71 3.61
CA ILE A 107 -11.05 -1.96 4.25
C ILE A 107 -11.59 -3.31 3.79
N GLN A 108 -12.05 -4.11 4.74
CA GLN A 108 -12.88 -5.29 4.50
C GLN A 108 -14.35 -4.91 4.72
N PRO A 109 -15.21 -4.95 3.68
CA PRO A 109 -16.65 -4.79 3.83
C PRO A 109 -17.26 -5.95 4.62
N ASN A 110 -18.45 -5.72 5.17
CA ASN A 110 -19.18 -6.73 5.90
C ASN A 110 -20.33 -7.27 5.04
N TYR A 111 -20.13 -8.43 4.40
CA TYR A 111 -21.18 -9.08 3.60
C TYR A 111 -22.06 -10.05 4.39
N SER A 112 -21.89 -10.18 5.71
CA SER A 112 -22.83 -10.92 6.54
C SER A 112 -24.21 -10.26 6.57
N PHE A 113 -24.28 -8.96 6.23
CA PHE A 113 -25.50 -8.18 6.10
C PHE A 113 -25.57 -7.54 4.72
N ARG A 114 -26.67 -7.73 4.01
CA ARG A 114 -26.87 -7.20 2.65
C ARG A 114 -28.33 -6.85 2.40
N ALA A 115 -28.56 -5.74 1.71
CA ALA A 115 -29.89 -5.36 1.25
C ALA A 115 -30.16 -6.02 -0.12
N ASN A 116 -31.17 -6.87 -0.21
CA ASN A 116 -31.63 -7.46 -1.47
C ASN A 116 -32.68 -6.55 -2.11
N THR A 117 -32.26 -5.36 -2.52
CA THR A 117 -33.11 -4.29 -3.06
C THR A 117 -32.44 -3.63 -4.27
N SER A 118 -33.20 -2.96 -5.12
CA SER A 118 -32.65 -2.10 -6.18
C SER A 118 -32.45 -0.66 -5.71
N ASP A 119 -33.00 -0.27 -4.56
CA ASP A 119 -32.92 1.09 -4.02
C ASP A 119 -31.48 1.39 -3.50
N PRO A 120 -30.79 2.40 -4.05
CA PRO A 120 -29.45 2.78 -3.60
C PRO A 120 -29.41 3.29 -2.15
N ASN A 121 -30.47 3.96 -1.67
CA ASN A 121 -30.53 4.49 -0.31
C ASN A 121 -30.65 3.36 0.72
N GLU A 122 -31.45 2.35 0.41
CA GLU A 122 -31.62 1.18 1.28
C GLU A 122 -30.33 0.35 1.34
N LYS A 123 -29.63 0.18 0.20
CA LYS A 123 -28.30 -0.44 0.17
C LYS A 123 -27.30 0.32 1.04
N GLN A 124 -27.26 1.64 0.90
CA GLN A 124 -26.36 2.49 1.68
C GLN A 124 -26.69 2.42 3.18
N SER A 125 -27.98 2.47 3.53
CA SER A 125 -28.42 2.37 4.92
C SER A 125 -27.99 1.05 5.57
N VAL A 126 -28.08 -0.08 4.86
CA VAL A 126 -27.57 -1.36 5.38
C VAL A 126 -26.04 -1.35 5.46
N ALA A 127 -25.35 -0.81 4.45
CA ALA A 127 -23.89 -0.71 4.47
C ALA A 127 -23.34 0.14 5.62
N ASP A 128 -24.06 1.19 6.02
CA ASP A 128 -23.70 2.08 7.13
C ASP A 128 -24.14 1.55 8.50
N ALA A 129 -25.20 0.72 8.54
CA ALA A 129 -25.69 0.12 9.78
C ALA A 129 -24.74 -0.93 10.37
N PHE A 130 -23.85 -1.51 9.56
CA PHE A 130 -22.94 -2.58 9.99
C PHE A 130 -21.48 -2.17 9.84
N ALA A 131 -20.69 -2.44 10.88
CA ALA A 131 -19.29 -2.08 10.92
C ALA A 131 -18.47 -2.79 9.83
N LYS A 132 -17.64 -2.01 9.15
CA LYS A 132 -16.56 -2.48 8.27
C LYS A 132 -15.27 -2.62 9.09
N SER A 133 -14.36 -3.50 8.66
CA SER A 133 -13.08 -3.69 9.32
C SER A 133 -11.97 -2.94 8.58
N THR A 134 -11.26 -2.03 9.25
CA THR A 134 -10.01 -1.48 8.73
C THR A 134 -8.87 -2.42 9.07
N LEU A 135 -8.30 -3.07 8.05
CA LEU A 135 -7.21 -4.04 8.21
C LEU A 135 -5.84 -3.37 8.30
N TRP A 136 -5.65 -2.27 7.57
CA TRP A 136 -4.40 -1.52 7.56
C TRP A 136 -4.61 -0.05 7.19
N GLY A 137 -3.67 0.81 7.59
CA GLY A 137 -3.63 2.22 7.19
C GLY A 137 -2.25 2.60 6.68
N PHE A 138 -2.14 2.88 5.39
CA PHE A 138 -0.94 3.37 4.73
C PHE A 138 -0.86 4.90 4.84
N LYS A 139 0.35 5.43 5.00
CA LYS A 139 0.64 6.85 4.81
C LYS A 139 1.06 7.06 3.35
N VAL A 140 0.49 8.06 2.68
CA VAL A 140 0.91 8.42 1.33
C VAL A 140 2.22 9.21 1.36
N ASP A 141 3.16 8.76 0.53
CA ASP A 141 4.47 9.38 0.33
C ASP A 141 4.46 10.28 -0.90
N VAL A 142 3.87 9.81 -2.00
CA VAL A 142 3.67 10.58 -3.24
C VAL A 142 2.22 10.51 -3.66
N ASP A 143 1.65 11.66 -4.04
CA ASP A 143 0.29 11.80 -4.56
C ASP A 143 0.37 12.41 -5.97
N GLU A 144 -0.07 11.66 -6.98
CA GLU A 144 0.07 12.03 -8.39
C GLU A 144 -1.15 11.56 -9.20
N ASN A 145 -1.98 12.50 -9.66
CA ASN A 145 -3.04 12.25 -10.66
C ASN A 145 -3.91 11.01 -10.36
N ASN A 146 -4.49 10.95 -9.15
CA ASN A 146 -5.29 9.82 -8.65
C ASN A 146 -4.52 8.50 -8.46
N ARG A 147 -3.19 8.54 -8.51
CA ARG A 147 -2.32 7.46 -8.05
C ARG A 147 -1.59 7.92 -6.82
N VAL A 148 -1.34 6.99 -5.91
CA VAL A 148 -0.52 7.28 -4.74
C VAL A 148 0.53 6.20 -4.57
N LEU A 149 1.70 6.60 -4.11
CA LEU A 149 2.77 5.69 -3.69
C LEU A 149 2.77 5.61 -2.17
N VAL A 150 2.73 4.39 -1.64
CA VAL A 150 2.81 4.09 -0.21
C VAL A 150 3.96 3.14 0.09
N ASP A 151 4.60 3.30 1.24
CA ASP A 151 5.49 2.27 1.78
C ASP A 151 4.63 1.13 2.35
N ALA A 152 4.68 -0.04 1.71
CA ALA A 152 3.88 -1.20 2.08
C ALA A 152 4.70 -2.25 2.86
N THR A 153 5.95 -1.95 3.19
CA THR A 153 6.88 -2.91 3.78
C THR A 153 6.33 -3.49 5.09
N ASP A 154 5.90 -2.63 6.01
CA ASP A 154 5.35 -3.05 7.30
C ASP A 154 4.01 -3.80 7.17
N PHE A 155 3.25 -3.51 6.11
CA PHE A 155 2.02 -4.24 5.82
C PHE A 155 2.32 -5.66 5.38
N PHE A 156 3.40 -5.92 4.65
CA PHE A 156 3.74 -7.30 4.26
C PHE A 156 4.50 -8.05 5.35
N LEU A 157 5.15 -7.34 6.28
CA LEU A 157 5.87 -7.93 7.40
C LEU A 157 5.04 -8.12 8.68
N HIS A 158 3.74 -7.83 8.69
CA HIS A 158 2.90 -8.07 9.87
C HIS A 158 2.44 -9.54 9.97
N ASP A 159 1.98 -9.95 11.16
CA ASP A 159 1.44 -11.29 11.42
C ASP A 159 0.03 -11.46 10.82
N ALA A 160 -0.06 -11.46 9.49
CA ALA A 160 -1.33 -11.56 8.77
C ALA A 160 -2.02 -12.93 8.94
N HIS A 161 -1.23 -13.97 9.22
CA HIS A 161 -1.70 -15.35 9.46
C HIS A 161 -2.09 -15.63 10.92
N GLN A 162 -1.97 -14.63 11.80
CA GLN A 162 -2.33 -14.71 13.22
C GLN A 162 -1.58 -15.83 13.97
N VAL A 163 -0.28 -15.98 13.68
CA VAL A 163 0.61 -16.93 14.34
C VAL A 163 0.69 -16.66 15.83
N ILE A 164 0.92 -15.41 16.24
CA ILE A 164 1.07 -15.03 17.65
C ILE A 164 -0.20 -15.33 18.47
N PRO A 165 -1.40 -14.87 18.07
CA PRO A 165 -2.62 -15.24 18.78
C PRO A 165 -2.87 -16.75 18.83
N LYS A 166 -2.58 -17.47 17.73
CA LYS A 166 -2.77 -18.92 17.67
C LYS A 166 -1.85 -19.66 18.65
N LEU A 167 -0.56 -19.31 18.68
CA LEU A 167 0.40 -19.87 19.64
C LEU A 167 -0.03 -19.58 21.09
N LYS A 168 -0.44 -18.33 21.37
CA LYS A 168 -0.90 -17.94 22.70
C LYS A 168 -2.15 -18.73 23.12
N GLY A 169 -3.15 -18.82 22.25
CA GLY A 169 -4.40 -19.54 22.50
C GLY A 169 -4.21 -21.04 22.72
N ARG A 170 -3.18 -21.63 22.09
CA ARG A 170 -2.79 -23.03 22.26
C ARG A 170 -1.81 -23.26 23.42
N LYS A 171 -1.49 -22.24 24.22
CA LYS A 171 -0.51 -22.30 25.32
C LYS A 171 0.89 -22.73 24.84
N MET A 172 1.27 -22.32 23.63
CA MET A 172 2.56 -22.63 23.03
C MET A 172 3.66 -21.61 23.33
N GLY A 173 3.39 -20.66 24.23
CA GLY A 173 4.33 -19.64 24.67
C GLY A 173 3.84 -18.23 24.36
N ASN A 174 4.65 -17.24 24.73
CA ASN A 174 4.37 -15.84 24.48
C ASN A 174 5.37 -15.31 23.46
N TYR A 175 4.87 -14.94 22.28
CA TYR A 175 5.69 -14.49 21.17
C TYR A 175 5.35 -13.07 20.74
N LYS A 176 6.32 -12.42 20.11
CA LYS A 176 6.19 -11.15 19.41
C LYS A 176 6.95 -11.23 18.10
N LEU A 177 6.50 -10.44 17.13
CA LEU A 177 7.20 -10.30 15.86
C LEU A 177 8.52 -9.56 16.07
N ASP A 178 9.58 -10.06 15.43
CA ASP A 178 10.91 -9.48 15.47
C ASP A 178 11.27 -8.92 14.09
N LYS A 179 11.03 -7.61 13.92
CA LYS A 179 11.20 -6.93 12.62
C LYS A 179 12.65 -6.94 12.13
N SER A 180 13.63 -6.88 13.03
CA SER A 180 15.04 -6.85 12.62
C SER A 180 15.52 -8.18 12.03
N ARG A 181 14.79 -9.26 12.30
CA ARG A 181 15.02 -10.60 11.76
C ARG A 181 13.93 -11.04 10.78
N SER A 182 13.16 -10.08 10.26
CA SER A 182 12.12 -10.33 9.27
C SER A 182 12.41 -9.52 8.01
N ALA A 183 12.09 -10.09 6.84
CA ALA A 183 12.38 -9.46 5.56
C ALA A 183 11.44 -9.97 4.47
N LEU A 184 11.26 -9.18 3.42
CA LEU A 184 10.57 -9.62 2.22
C LEU A 184 11.43 -10.64 1.46
N TYR A 185 10.82 -11.73 1.02
CA TYR A 185 11.49 -12.76 0.24
C TYR A 185 11.26 -12.50 -1.25
N LEU A 186 12.14 -11.71 -1.84
CA LEU A 186 12.01 -11.29 -3.23
C LEU A 186 11.96 -12.42 -4.27
N PRO A 187 12.70 -13.54 -4.15
CA PRO A 187 12.63 -14.60 -5.15
C PRO A 187 11.22 -15.16 -5.40
N SER A 188 10.33 -15.07 -4.40
CA SER A 188 8.91 -15.45 -4.50
C SER A 188 7.96 -14.25 -4.43
N THR A 189 8.44 -13.04 -4.67
CA THR A 189 7.60 -11.85 -4.80
C THR A 189 7.38 -11.59 -6.29
N LEU A 190 6.22 -12.01 -6.78
CA LEU A 190 5.88 -12.07 -8.19
C LEU A 190 4.67 -11.21 -8.49
N ASN A 191 4.67 -10.57 -9.65
CA ASN A 191 3.60 -9.69 -10.05
C ASN A 191 3.13 -10.02 -11.46
N PHE A 192 1.84 -10.32 -11.60
CA PHE A 192 1.22 -10.74 -12.84
C PHE A 192 0.02 -9.84 -13.13
N PRO A 193 -0.53 -9.82 -14.36
CA PRO A 193 -1.65 -8.94 -14.70
C PRO A 193 -2.90 -9.14 -13.83
N ASN A 194 -3.15 -10.37 -13.34
CA ASN A 194 -4.38 -10.75 -12.64
C ASN A 194 -4.18 -11.02 -11.14
N ASN A 195 -2.95 -11.12 -10.66
CA ASN A 195 -2.64 -11.29 -9.24
C ASN A 195 -1.25 -10.76 -8.89
N THR A 196 -1.05 -10.44 -7.62
CA THR A 196 0.25 -10.09 -7.04
C THR A 196 0.51 -11.03 -5.87
N GLU A 197 1.69 -11.63 -5.84
CA GLU A 197 2.14 -12.53 -4.78
C GLU A 197 3.33 -11.90 -4.06
N ILE A 198 3.26 -11.79 -2.74
CA ILE A 198 4.35 -11.27 -1.90
C ILE A 198 4.64 -12.31 -0.82
N GLU A 199 5.88 -12.76 -0.76
CA GLU A 199 6.36 -13.66 0.29
C GLU A 199 7.22 -12.90 1.30
N SER A 200 7.08 -13.25 2.58
CA SER A 200 7.85 -12.67 3.67
C SER A 200 8.43 -13.75 4.57
N LEU A 201 9.69 -13.59 4.95
CA LEU A 201 10.31 -14.33 6.04
C LEU A 201 10.04 -13.57 7.34
N ILE A 202 9.19 -14.13 8.20
CA ILE A 202 8.79 -13.49 9.45
C ILE A 202 9.33 -14.30 10.63
N THR A 203 10.06 -13.61 11.51
CA THR A 203 10.61 -14.20 12.72
C THR A 203 9.79 -13.78 13.94
N PHE A 204 9.47 -14.75 14.79
CA PHE A 204 8.82 -14.53 16.07
C PHE A 204 9.78 -14.87 17.22
N THR A 205 9.99 -13.93 18.14
CA THR A 205 10.72 -14.16 19.40
C THR A 205 9.77 -14.38 20.53
N GLY A 206 10.12 -15.26 21.46
CA GLY A 206 9.27 -15.50 22.60
C GLY A 206 9.95 -16.27 23.71
N SER A 207 9.15 -16.53 24.74
CA SER A 207 9.54 -17.32 25.91
C SER A 207 8.46 -18.35 26.24
N ASN A 208 8.84 -19.30 27.08
CA ASN A 208 8.01 -20.43 27.51
C ASN A 208 7.47 -21.25 26.33
N PRO A 209 8.34 -21.70 25.40
CA PRO A 209 7.90 -22.47 24.25
C PRO A 209 7.16 -23.73 24.70
N GLY A 210 6.00 -24.00 24.10
CA GLY A 210 5.24 -25.23 24.31
C GLY A 210 5.95 -26.45 23.71
N ALA A 211 5.44 -27.65 23.98
CA ALA A 211 6.08 -28.90 23.58
C ALA A 211 6.31 -29.01 22.06
N TYR A 212 5.42 -28.47 21.24
CA TYR A 212 5.51 -28.49 19.77
C TYR A 212 6.45 -27.43 19.19
N ILE A 213 6.94 -26.49 20.01
CA ILE A 213 7.86 -25.42 19.57
C ILE A 213 9.30 -25.65 20.04
N ARG A 214 9.49 -26.48 21.07
CA ARG A 214 10.83 -26.78 21.64
C ARG A 214 11.66 -27.78 20.84
N GLN A 215 11.10 -28.36 19.78
CA GLN A 215 11.73 -29.44 19.02
C GLN A 215 12.87 -28.93 18.15
#